data_AF-A0A959J977-F1
#
_entry.id   AF-A0A959J977-F1
#
_cell.length_a   1.000
_cell.length_b   1.000
_cell.length_c   1.000
_cell.angle_alpha   90.00
_cell.angle_beta   90.00
_cell.angle_gamma   90.00
#
_symmetry.space_group_name_H-M   'P 1'
#
loop_
_entity.id
_entity.type
_entity.pdbx_description
1 polymer ?
#
loop_
_entity_poly.entity_id
_entity_poly.type
_entity_poly.pdbx_seq_one_letter_code
_entity_poly.pdbx_strand_id
1 'polypeptide(L)'
;MKGFSLPNHQVFPASVFYKGVEFNYYLVYFYPPVEEEFVDFERSDFIRAHFGFFKEKLEINSLEDYKIAKDQIQLPYGISFSKMVLKQDVINCDIFRFALLGLGIYISENLKTAIEAAGLTGMQITPIEAIKHFYVR
;
A
#
# COMPACT_ATOMS: atom_id res chain seq x y z
N MET A 1 -7.50 -17.76 6.28
CA MET A 1 -7.50 -16.46 7.00
C MET A 1 -8.06 -16.55 8.43
N LYS A 2 -8.51 -17.72 8.95
CA LYS A 2 -8.87 -17.83 10.38
C LYS A 2 -7.63 -17.54 11.25
N GLY A 3 -7.78 -16.71 12.27
CA GLY A 3 -6.70 -16.33 13.18
C GLY A 3 -5.94 -15.04 12.82
N PHE A 4 -6.32 -14.37 11.72
CA PHE A 4 -5.77 -13.07 11.33
C PHE A 4 -6.84 -11.99 11.38
N SER A 5 -6.45 -10.78 11.77
CA SER A 5 -7.29 -9.60 11.79
C SER A 5 -7.32 -8.97 10.40
N LEU A 6 -8.49 -9.02 9.74
CA LEU A 6 -8.69 -8.41 8.43
C LEU A 6 -9.47 -7.10 8.61
N PRO A 7 -9.16 -6.06 7.82
CA PRO A 7 -9.98 -4.86 7.76
C PRO A 7 -11.34 -5.19 7.12
N ASN A 8 -12.22 -4.20 7.03
CA ASN A 8 -13.44 -4.35 6.25
C ASN A 8 -13.07 -4.80 4.83
N HIS A 9 -13.75 -5.84 4.35
CA HIS A 9 -13.47 -6.44 3.05
C HIS A 9 -14.72 -7.03 2.42
N GLN A 10 -14.69 -7.15 1.10
CA GLN A 10 -15.69 -7.85 0.32
C GLN A 10 -15.04 -8.98 -0.45
N VAL A 11 -15.78 -10.07 -0.61
CA VAL A 11 -15.34 -11.23 -1.38
C VAL A 11 -16.32 -11.43 -2.52
N PHE A 12 -15.81 -11.40 -3.74
CA PHE A 12 -16.59 -11.59 -4.95
C PHE A 12 -16.18 -12.90 -5.61
N PRO A 13 -17.12 -13.79 -5.97
CA PRO A 13 -16.80 -14.87 -6.89
C PRO A 13 -16.34 -14.27 -8.23
N ALA A 14 -15.29 -14.83 -8.81
CA ALA A 14 -14.71 -14.33 -10.05
C ALA A 14 -14.23 -15.49 -10.93
N SER A 15 -14.51 -15.41 -12.23
CA SER A 15 -13.97 -16.34 -13.22
C SER A 15 -12.73 -15.75 -13.89
N VAL A 16 -11.65 -16.53 -13.93
CA VAL A 16 -10.41 -16.18 -14.64
C VAL A 16 -10.26 -17.11 -15.83
N PHE A 17 -10.18 -16.55 -17.03
CA PHE A 17 -9.90 -17.31 -18.26
C PHE A 17 -8.40 -17.26 -18.56
N TYR A 18 -7.76 -18.43 -18.63
CA TYR A 18 -6.36 -18.56 -18.97
C TYR A 18 -6.13 -19.71 -19.95
N LYS A 19 -5.54 -19.40 -21.11
CA LYS A 19 -5.27 -20.38 -22.19
C LYS A 19 -6.49 -21.21 -22.59
N GLY A 20 -7.67 -20.57 -22.64
CA GLY A 20 -8.92 -21.23 -23.02
C GLY A 20 -9.59 -22.07 -21.92
N VAL A 21 -9.04 -22.07 -20.71
CA VAL A 21 -9.61 -22.75 -19.54
C VAL A 21 -10.15 -21.71 -18.56
N GLU A 22 -11.36 -21.94 -18.04
CA GLU A 22 -11.99 -21.13 -16.99
C GLU A 22 -11.63 -21.67 -15.61
N PHE A 23 -11.28 -20.77 -14.71
CA PHE A 23 -10.98 -21.06 -13.31
C PHE A 23 -11.84 -20.21 -12.39
N ASN A 24 -12.43 -20.84 -11.37
CA ASN A 24 -13.22 -20.15 -10.36
C ASN A 24 -12.32 -19.70 -9.21
N TYR A 25 -12.27 -18.40 -8.99
CA TYR A 25 -11.52 -17.74 -7.94
C TYR A 25 -12.43 -16.85 -7.09
N TYR A 26 -11.85 -16.31 -6.02
CA TYR A 26 -12.44 -15.24 -5.25
C TYR A 26 -11.57 -14.00 -5.36
N LEU A 27 -12.17 -12.88 -5.75
CA LEU A 27 -11.57 -11.57 -5.64
C LEU A 27 -11.84 -11.04 -4.23
N VAL A 28 -10.77 -10.79 -3.48
CA VAL A 28 -10.85 -10.17 -2.16
C VAL A 28 -10.53 -8.69 -2.29
N TYR A 29 -11.49 -7.84 -1.95
CA TYR A 29 -11.34 -6.40 -1.96
C TYR A 29 -11.24 -5.89 -0.52
N PHE A 30 -10.07 -5.39 -0.13
CA PHE A 30 -9.86 -4.73 1.15
C PHE A 30 -10.17 -3.24 1.01
N TYR A 31 -11.07 -2.72 1.85
CA TYR A 31 -11.25 -1.28 1.96
C TYR A 31 -9.97 -0.68 2.54
N PRO A 32 -9.37 0.34 1.89
CA PRO A 32 -8.18 0.98 2.42
C PRO A 32 -8.50 1.59 3.80
N PRO A 33 -7.69 1.34 4.86
CA PRO A 33 -7.73 2.17 6.05
C PRO A 33 -7.46 3.63 5.70
N VAL A 34 -7.87 4.53 6.59
CA VAL A 34 -7.60 5.96 6.45
C VAL A 34 -6.09 6.18 6.64
N GLU A 35 -5.40 6.69 5.62
CA GLU A 35 -3.97 7.02 5.69
C GLU A 35 -3.66 7.93 6.88
N GLU A 36 -4.60 8.81 7.22
CA GLU A 36 -4.56 9.71 8.37
C GLU A 36 -4.33 8.99 9.70
N GLU A 37 -4.92 7.81 9.87
CA GLU A 37 -4.77 7.02 11.08
C GLU A 37 -3.39 6.37 11.13
N PHE A 38 -2.97 5.71 10.05
CA PHE A 38 -1.81 4.82 10.09
C PHE A 38 -0.49 5.51 9.77
N VAL A 39 -0.49 6.64 9.06
CA VAL A 39 0.71 7.36 8.65
C VAL A 39 0.99 8.50 9.64
N ASP A 40 2.23 8.54 10.10
CA ASP A 40 2.79 9.66 10.86
C ASP A 40 3.40 10.65 9.85
N PHE A 41 2.57 11.57 9.36
CA PHE A 41 2.95 12.51 8.31
C PHE A 41 4.10 13.44 8.75
N GLU A 42 4.06 13.95 9.99
CA GLU A 42 5.10 14.83 10.54
C GLU A 42 6.48 14.16 10.60
N ARG A 43 6.53 12.84 10.84
CA ARG A 43 7.80 12.09 10.92
C ARG A 43 8.20 11.39 9.62
N SER A 44 7.36 11.50 8.59
CA SER A 44 7.60 11.00 7.24
C SER A 44 8.24 12.07 6.36
N ASP A 45 9.03 11.65 5.37
CA ASP A 45 9.67 12.56 4.42
C ASP A 45 9.06 12.35 3.04
N PHE A 46 8.36 13.37 2.55
CA PHE A 46 7.75 13.40 1.24
C PHE A 46 8.63 14.14 0.24
N ILE A 47 8.60 13.69 -1.00
CA ILE A 47 9.36 14.28 -2.10
C ILE A 47 8.47 14.40 -3.34
N ARG A 48 8.62 15.49 -4.08
CA ARG A 48 8.16 15.59 -5.46
C ARG A 48 9.18 14.89 -6.35
N ALA A 49 8.72 13.92 -7.13
CA ALA A 49 9.56 13.11 -7.99
C ALA A 49 9.15 13.17 -9.46
N HIS A 50 10.14 13.26 -10.37
CA HIS A 50 9.97 13.08 -11.81
C HIS A 50 10.62 11.77 -12.26
N PHE A 51 9.82 10.71 -12.43
CA PHE A 51 10.32 9.36 -12.77
C PHE A 51 11.57 8.91 -11.97
N GLY A 52 11.77 9.43 -10.75
CA GLY A 52 12.84 9.06 -9.82
C GLY A 52 14.09 9.91 -9.86
N PHE A 53 14.19 10.81 -10.84
CA PHE A 53 15.41 11.53 -11.16
C PHE A 53 15.51 12.88 -10.45
N PHE A 54 14.42 13.66 -10.44
CA PHE A 54 14.35 14.91 -9.69
C PHE A 54 13.68 14.65 -8.34
N LYS A 55 14.26 15.13 -7.24
CA LYS A 55 13.72 14.97 -5.87
C LYS A 55 13.75 16.32 -5.16
N GLU A 56 12.58 16.91 -5.00
CA GLU A 56 12.39 18.12 -4.20
C GLU A 56 11.62 17.74 -2.93
N LYS A 57 12.08 18.17 -1.75
CA LYS A 57 11.38 17.87 -0.49
C LYS A 57 10.04 18.61 -0.46
N LEU A 58 9.00 17.93 -0.01
CA LEU A 58 7.68 18.53 0.24
C LEU A 58 7.43 18.60 1.74
N GLU A 59 6.87 19.71 2.20
CA GLU A 59 6.37 19.86 3.56
C GLU A 59 4.93 19.36 3.60
N ILE A 60 4.74 18.14 4.09
CA ILE A 60 3.44 17.48 4.22
C ILE A 60 3.34 16.97 5.65
N ASN A 61 2.49 17.60 6.46
CA ASN A 61 2.33 17.27 7.88
C ASN A 61 0.97 16.59 8.16
N SER A 62 0.10 16.52 7.15
CA SER A 62 -1.21 15.91 7.25
C SER A 62 -1.65 15.26 5.94
N LEU A 63 -2.72 14.47 6.02
CA LEU A 63 -3.39 13.94 4.83
C LEU A 63 -3.94 15.06 3.94
N GLU A 64 -4.40 16.17 4.53
CA GLU A 64 -4.94 17.29 3.78
C GLU A 64 -3.83 18.03 3.01
N ASP A 65 -2.67 18.26 3.64
CA ASP A 65 -1.50 18.80 2.95
C ASP A 65 -1.11 17.94 1.75
N TYR A 66 -1.18 16.61 1.91
CA TYR A 66 -0.88 15.66 0.83
C TYR A 66 -1.85 15.82 -0.34
N LYS A 67 -3.15 15.93 -0.08
CA LYS A 67 -4.16 16.11 -1.14
C LYS A 67 -3.95 17.44 -1.87
N ILE A 68 -3.74 18.52 -1.12
CA ILE A 68 -3.47 19.85 -1.69
C ILE A 68 -2.22 19.82 -2.56
N ALA A 69 -1.12 19.23 -2.06
CA ALA A 69 0.11 19.09 -2.82
C ALA A 69 -0.09 18.22 -4.08
N LYS A 70 -0.88 17.14 -3.98
CA LYS A 70 -1.18 16.26 -5.11
C LYS A 70 -1.95 16.99 -6.21
N ASP A 71 -2.94 17.80 -5.85
CA ASP A 71 -3.75 18.56 -6.80
C ASP A 71 -2.96 19.67 -7.52
N GLN A 72 -1.90 20.17 -6.88
CA GLN A 72 -1.01 21.18 -7.46
C GLN A 72 0.10 20.59 -8.35
N ILE A 73 0.36 19.29 -8.22
CA ILE A 73 1.41 18.63 -8.99
C ILE A 73 0.94 18.39 -10.42
N GLN A 74 1.63 19.03 -11.35
CA GLN A 74 1.43 18.81 -12.77
C GLN A 74 2.27 17.64 -13.26
N LEU A 75 1.72 16.91 -14.22
CA LEU A 75 2.49 15.95 -15.01
C LEU A 75 3.73 16.65 -15.59
N PRO A 76 4.88 15.97 -15.71
CA PRO A 76 5.13 14.55 -15.39
C PRO A 76 5.55 14.22 -13.94
N TYR A 77 5.32 15.11 -12.97
CA TYR A 77 5.73 14.90 -11.58
C TYR A 77 4.67 14.14 -10.77
N GLY A 78 5.10 13.51 -9.68
CA GLY A 78 4.24 12.87 -8.67
C GLY A 78 4.78 13.06 -7.26
N ILE A 79 4.00 12.68 -6.25
CA ILE A 79 4.47 12.61 -4.86
C ILE A 79 5.02 11.21 -4.59
N SER A 80 6.16 11.17 -3.91
CA SER A 80 6.79 9.98 -3.39
C SER A 80 7.20 10.25 -1.94
N PHE A 81 7.77 9.26 -1.28
CA PHE A 81 8.35 9.39 0.04
C PHE A 81 9.75 8.79 0.02
N SER A 82 10.70 9.49 0.64
CA SER A 82 12.02 8.93 0.95
C SER A 82 12.01 8.16 2.27
N LYS A 83 11.02 8.43 3.14
CA LYS A 83 10.83 7.76 4.42
C LYS A 83 9.34 7.80 4.78
N MET A 84 8.77 6.64 5.08
CA MET A 84 7.40 6.53 5.58
C MET A 84 7.43 6.00 7.00
N VAL A 85 6.80 6.73 7.92
CA VAL A 85 6.66 6.33 9.31
C VAL A 85 5.21 5.95 9.55
N LEU A 86 5.02 4.73 10.09
CA LEU A 86 3.70 4.22 10.45
C LEU A 86 3.50 4.27 11.96
N LYS A 87 2.30 4.62 12.40
CA LYS A 87 1.86 4.59 13.80
C LYS A 87 1.52 3.14 14.18
N GLN A 88 2.54 2.36 14.53
CA GLN A 88 2.39 0.91 14.76
C GLN A 88 1.42 0.57 15.91
N ASP A 89 1.26 1.48 16.87
CA ASP A 89 0.39 1.35 18.03
C ASP A 89 -1.11 1.34 17.69
N VAL A 90 -1.50 1.94 16.55
CA VAL A 90 -2.90 1.97 16.10
C VAL A 90 -3.23 0.95 15.01
N ILE A 91 -2.21 0.30 14.42
CA ILE A 91 -2.41 -0.72 13.39
C ILE A 91 -2.84 -2.03 14.06
N ASN A 92 -4.12 -2.37 13.89
CA ASN A 92 -4.76 -3.54 14.50
C ASN A 92 -5.20 -4.62 13.49
N CYS A 93 -4.64 -4.57 12.27
CA CYS A 93 -4.93 -5.51 11.21
C CYS A 93 -3.65 -6.12 10.63
N ASP A 94 -3.76 -7.36 10.15
CA ASP A 94 -2.65 -8.10 9.56
C ASP A 94 -2.48 -7.83 8.08
N ILE A 95 -3.42 -7.12 7.45
CA ILE A 95 -3.42 -6.81 6.03
C ILE A 95 -4.08 -5.47 5.77
N PHE A 96 -3.47 -4.60 4.98
CA PHE A 96 -4.08 -3.34 4.56
C PHE A 96 -3.44 -2.79 3.29
N ARG A 97 -4.03 -1.74 2.73
CA ARG A 97 -3.48 -0.99 1.59
C ARG A 97 -3.75 0.49 1.76
N PHE A 98 -2.88 1.34 1.22
CA PHE A 98 -3.19 2.77 1.14
C PHE A 98 -3.88 3.07 -0.19
N ALA A 99 -4.87 3.96 -0.18
CA ALA A 99 -5.53 4.47 -1.37
C ALA A 99 -4.63 5.47 -2.10
N LEU A 100 -4.07 6.41 -1.35
CA LEU A 100 -3.38 7.59 -1.89
C LEU A 100 -1.89 7.40 -2.07
N LEU A 101 -1.28 6.43 -1.39
CA LEU A 101 0.16 6.24 -1.43
C LEU A 101 0.61 5.28 -2.53
N GLY A 102 -0.31 4.67 -3.29
CA GLY A 102 0.02 3.88 -4.49
C GLY A 102 0.79 2.59 -4.22
N LEU A 103 0.69 2.08 -3.01
CA LEU A 103 1.49 0.96 -2.52
C LEU A 103 0.63 -0.31 -2.58
N GLY A 104 1.28 -1.44 -2.82
CA GLY A 104 0.63 -2.75 -2.81
C GLY A 104 -0.03 -3.08 -1.46
N ILE A 105 -0.28 -4.36 -1.26
CA ILE A 105 -0.86 -4.83 -0.01
C ILE A 105 0.26 -4.97 1.02
N TYR A 106 0.07 -4.33 2.17
CA TYR A 106 0.89 -4.52 3.36
C TYR A 106 0.37 -5.69 4.17
N ILE A 107 1.29 -6.47 4.74
CA ILE A 107 0.96 -7.60 5.59
C ILE A 107 1.83 -7.60 6.84
N SER A 108 1.32 -8.13 7.95
CA SER A 108 2.11 -8.40 9.15
C SER A 108 3.11 -9.53 8.91
N GLU A 109 4.18 -9.57 9.71
CA GLU A 109 5.17 -10.66 9.65
C GLU A 109 4.54 -12.03 9.98
N ASN A 110 3.54 -12.05 10.86
CA ASN A 110 2.80 -13.26 11.20
C ASN A 110 2.00 -13.79 9.99
N LEU A 111 1.33 -12.89 9.25
CA LEU A 111 0.60 -13.28 8.04
C LEU A 111 1.57 -13.72 6.93
N LYS A 112 2.69 -13.02 6.75
CA LYS A 112 3.77 -13.44 5.82
C LYS A 112 4.23 -14.87 6.13
N THR A 113 4.59 -15.14 7.38
CA THR A 113 5.07 -16.46 7.81
C THR A 113 4.05 -17.55 7.54
N ALA A 114 2.76 -17.29 7.77
CA ALA A 114 1.71 -18.26 7.50
C ALA A 114 1.46 -18.48 6.00
N ILE A 115 1.58 -17.44 5.17
CA ILE A 115 1.50 -17.55 3.71
C ILE A 115 2.64 -18.43 3.18
N GLU A 116 3.87 -18.18 3.66
CA GLU A 116 5.07 -18.94 3.29
C GLU A 116 4.96 -20.40 3.74
N ALA A 117 4.56 -20.65 4.99
CA ALA A 117 4.37 -22.00 5.53
C ALA A 117 3.29 -22.80 4.81
N ALA A 118 2.26 -22.13 4.28
CA ALA A 118 1.20 -22.75 3.49
C ALA A 118 1.62 -23.07 2.05
N GLY A 119 2.81 -22.64 1.61
CA GLY A 119 3.30 -22.88 0.25
C GLY A 119 2.49 -22.13 -0.82
N LEU A 120 1.89 -20.99 -0.49
CA LEU A 120 1.11 -20.20 -1.44
C LEU A 120 2.04 -19.55 -2.48
N THR A 121 1.70 -19.69 -3.76
CA THR A 121 2.49 -19.17 -4.90
C THR A 121 1.77 -18.02 -5.61
N GLY A 122 2.46 -17.33 -6.51
CA GLY A 122 1.86 -16.29 -7.36
C GLY A 122 1.87 -14.88 -6.76
N MET A 123 2.65 -14.66 -5.69
CA MET A 123 2.88 -13.35 -5.10
C MET A 123 4.37 -13.14 -4.81
N GLN A 124 4.78 -11.88 -4.81
CA GLN A 124 6.11 -11.46 -4.35
C GLN A 124 5.92 -10.65 -3.07
N ILE A 125 6.44 -11.16 -1.96
CA ILE A 125 6.48 -10.44 -0.69
C ILE A 125 7.84 -9.76 -0.60
N THR A 126 7.84 -8.43 -0.42
CA THR A 126 9.07 -7.63 -0.35
C THR A 126 9.10 -6.90 0.98
N PRO A 127 10.21 -6.99 1.75
CA PRO A 127 10.37 -6.18 2.96
C PRO A 127 10.26 -4.69 2.63
N ILE A 128 9.62 -3.92 3.51
CA ILE A 128 9.37 -2.49 3.25
C ILE A 128 10.67 -1.70 3.08
N GLU A 129 11.74 -2.12 3.78
CA GLU A 129 13.08 -1.54 3.72
C GLU A 129 13.77 -1.77 2.38
N ALA A 130 13.37 -2.82 1.65
CA ALA A 130 13.91 -3.12 0.33
C ALA A 130 13.25 -2.29 -0.78
N ILE A 131 12.15 -1.59 -0.47
CA ILE A 131 11.42 -0.81 -1.47
C ILE A 131 12.05 0.58 -1.61
N LYS A 132 12.86 0.74 -2.65
CA LYS A 132 13.70 1.94 -2.81
C LYS A 132 12.94 3.18 -3.27
N HIS A 133 11.85 3.05 -4.03
CA HIS A 133 11.05 4.18 -4.53
C HIS A 133 9.61 3.74 -4.81
N PHE A 134 8.65 4.60 -4.47
CA PHE A 134 7.26 4.46 -4.88
C PHE A 134 6.82 5.65 -5.71
N TYR A 135 6.11 5.41 -6.80
CA TYR A 135 5.50 6.48 -7.60
C TYR A 135 4.01 6.48 -7.36
N VAL A 136 3.50 7.52 -6.73
CA VAL A 136 2.07 7.80 -6.76
C VAL A 136 1.79 8.66 -7.98
N ARG A 137 0.93 8.15 -8.86
CA ARG A 137 0.39 8.90 -10.00
C ARG A 137 -0.82 9.73 -9.58
#